data_AF-A0A954I9W5-F1
#
_entry.id   AF-A0A954I9W5-F1
#
_cell.length_a   1.000
_cell.length_b   1.000
_cell.length_c   1.000
_cell.angle_alpha   90.00
_cell.angle_beta   90.00
_cell.angle_gamma   90.00
#
_symmetry.space_group_name_H-M   'P 1'
#
loop_
_entity.id
_entity.type
_entity.pdbx_description
1 polymer ?
#
loop_
_entity_poly.entity_id
_entity_poly.type
_entity_poly.pdbx_seq_one_letter_code
_entity_poly.pdbx_strand_id
1 'polypeptide(L)'
;MTNRDQSHRPTSHAEAAMDQNEKTFRKAVQLAESGALDQALHHLARAASTEQIRNARAVCLMRSGSLPAAVETLRSVVLRSGTVQLRDDVPLIYQTNFCTALLLSGRPGGCWDVLAEIRNQQHPSVIRLRTALKNWEKRLSILQRINWKLGIAPEVSVNIDFIPGEFLDPLSATPPRQNLNTDGDPKSPRNAA
;
A
#
# COMPACT_ATOMS: atom_id res chain seq x y z
N MET A 1 26.14 25.37 41.71
CA MET A 1 25.90 24.22 40.80
C MET A 1 24.59 23.58 41.19
N THR A 2 23.46 24.10 40.70
CA THR A 2 22.13 23.54 40.96
C THR A 2 21.69 22.78 39.71
N ASN A 3 21.70 21.46 39.83
CA ASN A 3 21.31 20.54 38.78
C ASN A 3 19.78 20.59 38.66
N ARG A 4 19.29 20.98 37.49
CA ARG A 4 17.86 21.11 37.18
C ARG A 4 17.34 19.72 36.83
N ASP A 5 16.63 19.12 37.76
CA ASP A 5 15.84 17.90 37.54
C ASP A 5 14.67 18.26 36.61
N GLN A 6 14.83 17.98 35.31
CA GLN A 6 13.75 18.04 34.32
C GLN A 6 13.26 16.61 34.05
N SER A 7 12.50 16.07 34.99
CA SER A 7 11.67 14.88 34.76
C SER A 7 10.65 15.18 33.65
N HIS A 8 10.90 14.61 32.47
CA HIS A 8 10.01 14.56 31.33
C HIS A 8 8.67 13.93 31.69
N ARG A 9 7.56 14.67 31.54
CA ARG A 9 6.23 14.07 31.41
C ARG A 9 5.45 14.72 30.26
N PRO A 10 5.58 14.18 29.03
CA PRO A 10 4.49 14.21 28.07
C PRO A 10 4.35 12.86 27.32
N THR A 11 4.06 11.75 28.00
CA THR A 11 3.85 10.44 27.35
C THR A 11 2.37 10.05 27.25
N SER A 12 1.56 10.31 28.27
CA SER A 12 0.18 9.81 28.34
C SER A 12 -0.77 10.30 27.24
N HIS A 13 -0.68 11.58 26.83
CA HIS A 13 -1.57 12.11 25.79
C HIS A 13 -1.19 11.65 24.37
N ALA A 14 0.12 11.51 24.09
CA ALA A 14 0.60 11.04 22.80
C ALA A 14 0.26 9.55 22.59
N GLU A 15 0.44 8.72 23.61
CA GLU A 15 0.06 7.31 23.60
C GLU A 15 -1.45 7.13 23.39
N ALA A 16 -2.28 7.90 24.10
CA ALA A 16 -3.73 7.86 23.93
C ALA A 16 -4.17 8.29 22.52
N ALA A 17 -3.53 9.31 21.94
CA ALA A 17 -3.81 9.74 20.57
C ALA A 17 -3.39 8.69 19.53
N MET A 18 -2.28 8.00 19.75
CA MET A 18 -1.83 6.90 18.89
C MET A 18 -2.80 5.71 18.96
N ASP A 19 -3.23 5.32 20.16
CA ASP A 19 -4.23 4.25 20.36
C ASP A 19 -5.57 4.62 19.68
N GLN A 20 -6.00 5.88 19.81
CA GLN A 20 -7.20 6.35 19.14
C GLN A 20 -7.08 6.33 17.61
N ASN A 21 -5.93 6.70 17.05
CA ASN A 21 -5.68 6.62 15.60
C ASN A 21 -5.70 5.18 15.11
N GLU A 22 -5.08 4.25 15.84
CA GLU A 22 -5.07 2.83 15.47
C GLU A 22 -6.48 2.24 15.51
N LYS A 23 -7.28 2.55 16.53
CA LYS A 23 -8.70 2.17 16.59
C LYS A 23 -9.49 2.73 15.41
N THR A 24 -9.26 3.99 15.08
CA THR A 24 -9.93 4.67 13.96
C THR A 24 -9.54 4.04 12.62
N PHE A 25 -8.25 3.73 12.44
CA PHE A 25 -7.74 3.04 11.26
C PHE A 25 -8.40 1.66 11.12
N ARG A 26 -8.37 0.81 12.16
CA ARG A 26 -8.98 -0.53 12.12
C ARG A 26 -10.46 -0.48 11.80
N LYS A 27 -11.19 0.46 12.40
CA LYS A 27 -12.62 0.59 12.13
C LYS A 27 -12.90 1.03 10.69
N ALA A 28 -12.10 1.95 10.16
CA ALA A 28 -12.22 2.35 8.76
C ALA A 28 -11.90 1.21 7.78
N VAL A 29 -10.88 0.38 8.08
CA VAL A 29 -10.58 -0.82 7.29
C VAL A 29 -11.76 -1.78 7.28
N GLN A 30 -12.33 -2.09 8.45
CA GLN A 30 -13.51 -2.96 8.56
C GLN A 30 -14.69 -2.41 7.74
N LEU A 31 -14.97 -1.11 7.83
CA LEU A 31 -16.04 -0.46 7.06
C LEU A 31 -15.77 -0.57 5.55
N ALA A 32 -14.53 -0.30 5.12
CA ALA A 32 -14.15 -0.39 3.71
C ALA A 32 -14.20 -1.82 3.16
N GLU A 33 -13.84 -2.82 3.95
CA GLU A 33 -13.94 -4.25 3.60
C GLU A 33 -15.39 -4.71 3.49
N SER A 34 -16.31 -4.13 4.28
CA SER A 34 -17.75 -4.36 4.16
C SER A 34 -18.43 -3.59 3.01
N GLY A 35 -17.68 -2.81 2.23
CA GLY A 35 -18.19 -1.98 1.14
C GLY A 35 -18.75 -0.61 1.57
N ALA A 36 -18.74 -0.28 2.86
CA ALA A 36 -19.22 0.99 3.41
C ALA A 36 -18.15 2.11 3.28
N LEU A 37 -17.74 2.42 2.04
CA LEU A 37 -16.63 3.33 1.74
C LEU A 37 -16.86 4.77 2.24
N ASP A 38 -18.08 5.30 2.10
CA ASP A 38 -18.39 6.67 2.56
C ASP A 38 -18.29 6.79 4.09
N GLN A 39 -18.73 5.76 4.81
CA GLN A 39 -18.60 5.71 6.26
C GLN A 39 -17.13 5.59 6.68
N ALA A 40 -16.34 4.78 5.98
CA ALA A 40 -14.90 4.68 6.20
C ALA A 40 -14.21 6.05 5.99
N LEU A 41 -14.54 6.76 4.90
CA LEU A 41 -14.01 8.09 4.62
C LEU A 41 -14.40 9.10 5.70
N HIS A 42 -15.67 9.12 6.11
CA HIS A 42 -16.14 9.99 7.20
C HIS A 42 -15.38 9.71 8.50
N HIS A 43 -15.14 8.44 8.81
CA HIS A 43 -14.40 8.04 10.01
C HIS A 43 -12.93 8.50 9.95
N LEU A 44 -12.28 8.31 8.80
CA LEU A 44 -10.89 8.74 8.57
C LEU A 44 -10.72 10.26 8.51
N ALA A 45 -11.78 11.02 8.21
CA ALA A 45 -11.73 12.48 8.20
C ALA A 45 -11.51 13.08 9.60
N ARG A 46 -11.86 12.33 10.65
CA ARG A 46 -11.80 12.76 12.06
C ARG A 46 -10.51 12.34 12.77
N ALA A 47 -9.71 11.45 12.16
CA ALA A 47 -8.43 11.01 12.69
C ALA A 47 -7.33 12.06 12.50
N ALA A 48 -6.24 11.93 13.26
CA ALA A 48 -5.03 12.68 12.98
C ALA A 48 -4.49 12.34 11.58
N SER A 49 -3.90 13.32 10.90
CA SER A 49 -3.42 13.17 9.52
C SER A 49 -2.06 12.44 9.43
N THR A 50 -1.99 11.22 9.95
CA THR A 50 -0.83 10.34 9.80
C THR A 50 -0.74 9.79 8.38
N GLU A 51 0.43 9.25 8.00
CA GLU A 51 0.63 8.61 6.70
C GLU A 51 -0.26 7.39 6.51
N GLN A 52 -0.45 6.59 7.57
CA GLN A 52 -1.34 5.43 7.58
C GLN A 52 -2.80 5.83 7.31
N ILE A 53 -3.27 6.90 7.96
CA ILE A 53 -4.63 7.43 7.76
C ILE A 53 -4.80 8.00 6.35
N ARG A 54 -3.80 8.73 5.83
CA ARG A 54 -3.81 9.25 4.46
C ARG A 54 -3.79 8.13 3.42
N ASN A 55 -2.99 7.09 3.63
CA ASN A 55 -3.00 5.89 2.78
C ASN A 55 -4.39 5.22 2.79
N ALA A 56 -4.95 4.97 3.97
CA ALA A 56 -6.29 4.38 4.09
C ALA A 56 -7.37 5.21 3.38
N ARG A 57 -7.31 6.53 3.54
CA ARG A 57 -8.21 7.46 2.85
C ARG A 57 -8.07 7.33 1.34
N ALA A 58 -6.84 7.31 0.83
CA ALA A 58 -6.60 7.15 -0.59
C ALA A 58 -7.09 5.81 -1.15
N VAL A 59 -6.95 4.71 -0.40
CA VAL A 59 -7.52 3.41 -0.79
C VAL A 59 -9.05 3.50 -0.91
N CYS A 60 -9.72 4.13 0.06
CA CYS A 60 -11.17 4.33 -0.01
C CYS A 60 -11.58 5.24 -1.19
N LEU A 61 -10.81 6.30 -1.46
CA LEU A 61 -11.02 7.18 -2.62
C LEU A 61 -10.83 6.43 -3.95
N MET A 62 -9.84 5.54 -4.07
CA MET A 62 -9.69 4.70 -5.26
C MET A 62 -10.89 3.80 -5.46
N ARG A 63 -11.33 3.10 -4.41
CA ARG A 63 -12.44 2.14 -4.47
C ARG A 63 -13.80 2.80 -4.73
N SER A 64 -13.96 4.07 -4.38
CA SER A 64 -15.15 4.88 -4.66
C SER A 64 -15.09 5.64 -6.00
N GLY A 65 -14.01 5.49 -6.78
CA GLY A 65 -13.84 6.14 -8.08
C GLY A 65 -13.32 7.57 -8.05
N SER A 66 -12.99 8.11 -6.87
CA SER A 66 -12.40 9.45 -6.69
C SER A 66 -10.89 9.45 -6.97
N LEU A 67 -10.50 9.03 -8.17
CA LEU A 67 -9.10 8.77 -8.55
C LEU A 67 -8.18 10.00 -8.46
N PRO A 68 -8.57 11.22 -8.91
CA PRO A 68 -7.71 12.38 -8.78
C PRO A 68 -7.35 12.71 -7.33
N ALA A 69 -8.32 12.60 -6.42
CA ALA A 69 -8.12 12.85 -4.99
C ALA A 69 -7.23 11.77 -4.34
N ALA A 70 -7.36 10.51 -4.78
CA ALA A 70 -6.48 9.43 -4.33
C ALA A 70 -5.03 9.68 -4.74
N VAL A 71 -4.80 10.05 -6.01
CA VAL A 71 -3.47 10.39 -6.54
C VAL A 71 -2.84 11.53 -5.74
N GLU A 72 -3.58 12.61 -5.47
CA GLU A 72 -3.08 13.75 -4.71
C GLU A 72 -2.69 13.35 -3.28
N THR A 73 -3.59 12.63 -2.61
CA THR A 73 -3.38 12.16 -1.24
C THR A 73 -2.12 11.30 -1.15
N LEU A 74 -1.96 10.33 -2.05
CA LEU A 74 -0.81 9.42 -2.06
C LEU A 74 0.48 10.13 -2.46
N ARG A 75 0.44 11.08 -3.40
CA ARG A 75 1.62 11.88 -3.76
C ARG A 75 2.22 12.57 -2.53
N SER A 76 1.37 13.17 -1.69
CA SER A 76 1.79 13.83 -0.44
C SER A 76 2.36 12.89 0.63
N VAL A 77 2.16 11.58 0.47
CA VAL A 77 2.67 10.55 1.37
C VAL A 77 3.99 10.00 0.83
N VAL A 78 4.06 9.67 -0.45
CA VAL A 78 5.16 8.87 -1.02
C VAL A 78 6.26 9.68 -1.68
N LEU A 79 6.04 10.95 -2.01
CA LEU A 79 7.08 11.81 -2.58
C LEU A 79 7.71 12.70 -1.51
N ARG A 80 9.01 12.99 -1.65
CA ARG A 80 9.65 14.04 -0.84
C ARG A 80 9.10 15.41 -1.27
N SER A 81 8.77 16.23 -0.29
CA SER A 81 8.20 17.57 -0.51
C SER A 81 9.03 18.39 -1.50
N GLY A 82 8.38 18.95 -2.52
CA GLY A 82 9.03 19.76 -3.55
C GLY A 82 9.83 18.97 -4.61
N THR A 83 9.76 17.65 -4.61
CA THR A 83 10.49 16.81 -5.57
C THR A 83 9.58 15.75 -6.20
N VAL A 84 10.10 15.05 -7.22
CA VAL A 84 9.48 13.85 -7.81
C VAL A 84 10.06 12.55 -7.24
N GLN A 85 10.97 12.63 -6.26
CA GLN A 85 11.67 11.46 -5.73
C GLN A 85 10.80 10.71 -4.71
N LEU A 86 10.76 9.38 -4.83
CA LEU A 86 10.13 8.53 -3.83
C LEU A 86 10.86 8.59 -2.47
N ARG A 87 10.04 8.52 -1.42
CA ARG A 87 10.46 8.32 -0.04
C ARG A 87 10.75 6.85 0.20
N ASP A 88 11.91 6.56 0.79
CA ASP A 88 12.31 5.21 1.19
C ASP A 88 11.94 4.87 2.64
N ASP A 89 11.49 5.87 3.41
CA ASP A 89 11.07 5.73 4.80
C ASP A 89 9.57 5.36 4.96
N VAL A 90 8.81 5.35 3.87
CA VAL A 90 7.40 4.93 3.88
C VAL A 90 7.23 3.45 3.49
N PRO A 91 6.22 2.76 4.03
CA PRO A 91 5.89 1.39 3.64
C PRO A 91 5.72 1.24 2.13
N LEU A 92 6.28 0.17 1.56
CA LEU A 92 6.22 -0.11 0.13
C LEU A 92 4.78 -0.16 -0.39
N ILE A 93 3.84 -0.67 0.42
CA ILE A 93 2.43 -0.70 0.05
C ILE A 93 1.86 0.69 -0.27
N TYR A 94 2.36 1.76 0.34
CA TYR A 94 1.90 3.13 0.06
C TYR A 94 2.36 3.55 -1.33
N GLN A 95 3.58 3.18 -1.72
CA GLN A 95 4.12 3.40 -3.06
C GLN A 95 3.33 2.59 -4.10
N THR A 96 3.00 1.33 -3.84
CA THR A 96 2.18 0.54 -4.77
C THR A 96 0.73 1.02 -4.84
N ASN A 97 0.19 1.59 -3.76
CA ASN A 97 -1.11 2.27 -3.80
C ASN A 97 -1.05 3.51 -4.68
N PHE A 98 0.04 4.28 -4.62
CA PHE A 98 0.26 5.41 -5.53
C PHE A 98 0.33 4.95 -6.99
N CYS A 99 1.06 3.87 -7.29
CA CYS A 99 1.06 3.26 -8.61
C CYS A 99 -0.34 2.85 -9.06
N THR A 100 -1.11 2.21 -8.18
CA THR A 100 -2.50 1.80 -8.46
C THR A 100 -3.37 3.02 -8.80
N ALA A 101 -3.26 4.10 -8.03
CA ALA A 101 -4.00 5.33 -8.27
C ALA A 101 -3.62 5.96 -9.61
N LEU A 102 -2.32 6.04 -9.94
CA LEU A 102 -1.83 6.53 -11.23
C LEU A 102 -2.38 5.70 -12.37
N LEU A 103 -2.31 4.37 -12.26
CA LEU A 103 -2.79 3.43 -13.26
C LEU A 103 -4.27 3.62 -13.57
N LEU A 104 -5.10 3.64 -12.52
CA LEU A 104 -6.55 3.83 -12.65
C LEU A 104 -6.90 5.22 -13.18
N SER A 105 -6.12 6.25 -12.84
CA SER A 105 -6.34 7.63 -13.30
C SER A 105 -5.90 7.88 -14.75
N GLY A 106 -5.58 6.83 -15.53
CA GLY A 106 -5.14 6.94 -16.91
C GLY A 106 -3.69 7.42 -17.05
N ARG A 107 -2.84 7.19 -16.05
CA ARG A 107 -1.42 7.60 -16.04
C ARG A 107 -0.48 6.37 -15.96
N PRO A 108 -0.53 5.45 -16.95
CA PRO A 108 0.29 4.23 -16.93
C PRO A 108 1.79 4.51 -17.00
N GLY A 109 2.24 5.61 -17.63
CA GLY A 109 3.65 6.02 -17.66
C GLY A 109 4.19 6.34 -16.28
N GLY A 110 3.52 7.24 -15.57
CA GLY A 110 3.91 7.55 -14.18
C GLY A 110 3.85 6.31 -13.27
N CYS A 111 2.93 5.38 -13.52
CA CYS A 111 2.92 4.10 -12.81
C CYS A 111 4.18 3.27 -13.12
N TRP A 112 4.59 3.16 -14.38
CA TRP A 112 5.84 2.49 -14.78
C TRP A 112 7.07 3.13 -14.13
N ASP A 113 7.16 4.46 -14.16
CA ASP A 113 8.30 5.21 -13.62
C ASP A 113 8.45 4.96 -12.11
N VAL A 114 7.35 5.09 -11.36
CA VAL A 114 7.33 4.81 -9.92
C VAL A 114 7.70 3.34 -9.64
N LEU A 115 7.15 2.37 -10.39
CA LEU A 115 7.49 0.95 -10.22
C LEU A 115 8.97 0.65 -10.51
N ALA A 116 9.62 1.42 -11.38
CA ALA A 116 11.05 1.27 -11.66
C ALA A 116 11.92 1.78 -10.49
N GLU A 117 11.44 2.76 -9.74
CA GLU A 117 12.16 3.32 -8.58
C GLU A 117 12.00 2.50 -7.28
N ILE A 118 10.96 1.65 -7.17
CA ILE A 118 10.74 0.80 -5.97
C ILE A 118 11.94 -0.16 -5.77
N ARG A 119 12.51 -0.22 -4.56
CA ARG A 119 13.66 -1.10 -4.30
C ARG A 119 13.31 -2.60 -4.35
N ASN A 120 12.23 -3.01 -3.68
CA ASN A 120 11.85 -4.42 -3.62
C ASN A 120 10.96 -4.82 -4.80
N GLN A 121 11.62 -5.19 -5.90
CA GLN A 121 10.96 -5.60 -7.14
C GLN A 121 10.23 -6.96 -7.05
N GLN A 122 10.49 -7.76 -6.02
CA GLN A 122 9.88 -9.07 -5.80
C GLN A 122 8.66 -9.02 -4.87
N HIS A 123 8.27 -7.84 -4.39
CA HIS A 123 7.08 -7.70 -3.57
C HIS A 123 5.82 -8.12 -4.33
N PRO A 124 4.89 -8.90 -3.75
CA PRO A 124 3.68 -9.37 -4.44
C PRO A 124 2.88 -8.25 -5.11
N SER A 125 2.70 -7.12 -4.43
CA SER A 125 1.97 -5.95 -4.95
C SER A 125 2.67 -5.31 -6.16
N VAL A 126 4.01 -5.32 -6.20
CA VAL A 126 4.81 -4.82 -7.34
C VAL A 126 4.66 -5.76 -8.53
N ILE A 127 4.79 -7.06 -8.31
CA ILE A 127 4.63 -8.09 -9.35
C ILE A 127 3.22 -7.99 -9.97
N ARG A 128 2.19 -7.87 -9.12
CA ARG A 128 0.79 -7.74 -9.56
C ARG A 128 0.59 -6.51 -10.45
N LEU A 129 1.11 -5.35 -10.06
CA LEU A 129 1.01 -4.11 -10.85
C LEU A 129 1.78 -4.19 -12.18
N ARG A 130 3.00 -4.72 -12.17
CA ARG A 130 3.77 -4.95 -13.40
C ARG A 130 3.04 -5.90 -14.35
N THR A 131 2.37 -6.91 -13.81
CA THR A 131 1.58 -7.86 -14.59
C THR A 131 0.36 -7.19 -15.21
N ALA A 132 -0.39 -6.40 -14.44
CA ALA A 132 -1.52 -5.62 -14.94
C ALA A 132 -1.11 -4.64 -16.04
N LEU A 133 0.00 -3.93 -15.88
CA LEU A 133 0.56 -3.03 -16.90
C LEU A 133 0.94 -3.77 -18.18
N LYS A 134 1.66 -4.90 -18.07
CA LYS A 134 2.03 -5.72 -19.24
C LYS A 134 0.80 -6.26 -19.96
N ASN A 135 -0.22 -6.69 -19.22
CA ASN A 135 -1.48 -7.16 -19.80
C ASN A 135 -2.24 -6.03 -20.48
N TRP A 136 -2.25 -4.84 -19.91
CA TRP A 136 -2.79 -3.65 -20.57
C TRP A 136 -2.04 -3.30 -21.86
N GLU A 137 -0.70 -3.29 -21.85
CA GLU A 137 0.11 -2.99 -23.04
C GLU A 137 -0.17 -3.98 -24.17
N LYS A 138 -0.37 -5.27 -23.85
CA LYS A 138 -0.77 -6.30 -24.83
C LYS A 138 -2.14 -6.04 -25.46
N ARG A 139 -3.04 -5.31 -24.79
CA ARG A 139 -4.36 -4.96 -25.34
C ARG A 139 -4.32 -3.76 -26.28
N LEU A 140 -3.24 -2.98 -26.28
CA LEU A 140 -3.06 -1.87 -27.21
C LEU A 140 -2.89 -2.40 -28.64
N SER A 141 -3.53 -1.73 -29.60
CA SER A 141 -3.27 -1.93 -31.03
C SER A 141 -1.82 -1.58 -31.38
N ILE A 142 -1.33 -2.07 -32.52
CA ILE A 142 0.05 -1.80 -32.97
C ILE A 142 0.34 -0.29 -33.02
N LEU A 143 -0.59 0.50 -33.57
CA LEU A 143 -0.47 1.95 -33.64
C LEU A 143 -0.46 2.60 -32.25
N GLN A 144 -1.33 2.17 -31.34
CA GLN A 144 -1.35 2.66 -29.96
C GLN A 144 -0.05 2.33 -29.21
N ARG A 145 0.54 1.14 -29.45
CA ARG A 145 1.84 0.79 -28.86
C ARG A 145 2.98 1.66 -29.41
N ILE A 146 2.97 1.97 -30.71
CA ILE A 146 3.96 2.87 -31.31
C ILE A 146 3.81 4.27 -30.72
N ASN A 147 2.59 4.81 -30.70
CA ASN A 147 2.29 6.11 -30.10
C ASN A 147 2.73 6.15 -28.63
N TRP A 148 2.44 5.10 -27.86
CA TRP A 148 2.87 4.96 -26.47
C TRP A 148 4.40 5.01 -26.33
N LYS A 149 5.14 4.29 -27.18
CA LYS A 149 6.60 4.32 -27.20
C LYS A 149 7.18 5.68 -27.61
N LEU A 150 6.40 6.51 -28.31
CA LEU A 150 6.74 7.89 -28.65
C LEU A 150 6.28 8.90 -27.57
N GLY A 151 5.76 8.43 -26.43
CA GLY A 151 5.34 9.28 -25.31
C GLY A 151 3.89 9.78 -25.39
N ILE A 152 3.11 9.32 -26.37
CA ILE A 152 1.70 9.70 -26.53
C ILE A 152 0.84 8.71 -25.73
N ALA A 153 0.16 9.19 -24.70
CA ALA A 153 -0.70 8.36 -23.85
C ALA A 153 -1.91 7.83 -24.65
N PRO A 154 -2.14 6.50 -24.70
CA PRO A 154 -3.29 5.95 -25.40
C PRO A 154 -4.58 6.16 -24.59
N GLU A 155 -5.69 6.43 -25.28
CA GLU A 155 -7.04 6.60 -24.70
C GLU A 155 -7.70 5.26 -24.31
N VAL A 156 -6.91 4.33 -23.77
CA VAL A 156 -7.40 3.00 -23.35
C VAL A 156 -7.20 2.86 -21.85
N SER A 157 -8.32 2.75 -21.12
CA SER A 157 -8.29 2.58 -19.67
C SER A 157 -7.62 1.27 -19.26
N VAL A 158 -6.90 1.33 -18.15
CA VAL A 158 -6.35 0.11 -17.54
C VAL A 158 -7.45 -0.54 -16.72
N ASN A 159 -7.74 -1.81 -17.03
CA ASN A 159 -8.62 -2.62 -16.20
C ASN A 159 -7.73 -3.47 -15.31
N ILE A 160 -7.99 -3.45 -14.01
CA ILE A 160 -7.31 -4.31 -13.03
C ILE A 160 -8.29 -5.38 -12.56
N ASP A 161 -7.79 -6.59 -12.40
CA ASP A 161 -8.53 -7.78 -11.96
C ASP A 161 -8.47 -7.99 -10.44
N PHE A 162 -8.00 -6.97 -9.71
CA PHE A 162 -7.86 -6.99 -8.25
C PHE A 162 -8.45 -5.73 -7.63
N ILE A 163 -8.79 -5.83 -6.34
CA ILE A 163 -9.36 -4.71 -5.57
C ILE A 163 -8.32 -3.57 -5.47
N PRO A 164 -8.69 -2.31 -5.82
CA PRO A 164 -7.77 -1.18 -5.72
C PRO A 164 -7.22 -0.98 -4.31
N GLY A 165 -5.89 -1.02 -4.19
CA GLY A 165 -5.13 -0.64 -3.01
C GLY A 165 -5.20 -1.58 -1.81
N GLU A 166 -4.14 -1.53 -0.99
CA GLU A 166 -3.95 -2.33 0.22
C GLU A 166 -3.83 -1.42 1.45
N PHE A 167 -4.52 -1.77 2.54
CA PHE A 167 -4.42 -1.03 3.80
C PHE A 167 -3.21 -1.45 4.63
N LEU A 168 -2.85 -2.74 4.54
CA LEU A 168 -1.79 -3.40 5.31
C LEU A 168 -0.92 -4.22 4.36
N ASP A 169 0.35 -4.40 4.74
CA ASP A 169 1.30 -5.17 3.96
C ASP A 169 0.97 -6.67 4.03
N PRO A 170 0.75 -7.35 2.90
CA PRO A 170 0.44 -8.78 2.88
C PRO A 170 1.56 -9.64 3.46
N LEU A 171 2.82 -9.21 3.41
CA LEU A 171 3.94 -9.93 4.00
C LEU A 171 4.03 -9.72 5.52
N SER A 172 3.44 -8.65 6.03
CA SER A 172 3.34 -8.38 7.47
C SER A 172 2.25 -9.21 8.16
N ALA A 173 1.31 -9.79 7.40
CA ALA A 173 0.21 -10.61 7.91
C ALA A 173 0.59 -12.08 8.18
N THR A 174 1.88 -12.41 8.30
CA THR A 174 2.32 -13.79 8.56
C THR A 174 1.70 -14.27 9.89
N PRO A 175 0.81 -15.29 9.90
CA PRO A 175 0.35 -15.89 11.15
C PRO A 175 1.56 -16.50 11.90
N PRO A 176 1.49 -16.67 13.23
CA PRO A 176 2.57 -17.32 13.96
C PRO A 176 2.87 -18.66 13.28
N ARG A 177 4.12 -18.87 12.87
CA ARG A 177 4.58 -20.22 12.49
C ARG A 177 4.26 -21.10 13.69
N GLN A 178 3.26 -21.97 13.56
CA GLN A 178 3.13 -23.10 14.46
C GLN A 178 4.46 -23.85 14.34
N ASN A 179 5.22 -23.86 15.43
CA ASN A 179 6.45 -24.62 15.55
C ASN A 179 6.14 -26.06 15.10
N LEU A 180 6.65 -26.45 13.94
CA LEU A 180 6.91 -27.86 13.66
C LEU A 180 8.02 -28.26 14.63
N ASN A 181 7.63 -28.57 15.86
CA ASN A 181 8.45 -29.34 16.77
C ASN A 181 8.69 -30.68 16.10
N THR A 182 9.95 -30.88 15.75
CA THR A 182 10.62 -32.15 15.67
C THR A 182 10.34 -32.95 16.93
N ASP A 183 9.59 -34.04 16.83
CA ASP A 183 9.80 -35.22 17.67
C ASP A 183 9.05 -36.41 17.09
N GLY A 184 9.83 -37.40 16.65
CA GLY A 184 9.31 -38.61 16.03
C GLY A 184 10.38 -39.38 15.27
N ASP A 185 11.53 -39.59 15.90
CA ASP A 185 12.53 -40.57 15.49
C ASP A 185 11.86 -41.95 15.25
N PRO A 186 11.95 -42.54 14.05
CA PRO A 186 11.60 -43.94 13.89
C PRO A 186 12.76 -44.79 14.43
N LYS A 187 12.59 -45.34 15.64
CA LYS A 187 13.40 -46.46 16.12
C LYS A 187 13.30 -47.62 15.14
N SER A 188 14.38 -47.81 14.39
CA SER A 188 14.68 -49.00 13.60
C SER A 188 15.00 -50.17 14.55
N PRO A 189 14.29 -51.31 14.51
CA PRO A 189 14.77 -52.53 15.14
C PRO A 189 15.60 -53.34 14.14
N ARG A 190 16.88 -53.53 14.50
CA ARG A 190 17.76 -54.56 13.95
C ARG A 190 17.34 -55.95 14.47
N ASN A 191 17.39 -56.91 13.54
CA ASN A 191 17.65 -58.35 13.67
C ASN A 191 16.57 -59.24 14.32
N ALA A 192 16.16 -60.31 13.64
CA ALA A 192 16.84 -61.61 13.68
C ALA A 192 16.06 -62.69 12.91
N ALA A 193 16.83 -63.60 12.30
CA ALA A 193 16.50 -64.96 11.83
C ALA A 193 15.54 -65.13 10.63
#